data_AF-A0A4R4NM45-F1
#
_entry.id   AF-A0A4R4NM45-F1
#
_cell.length_a   1.000
_cell.length_b   1.000
_cell.length_c   1.000
_cell.angle_alpha   90.00
_cell.angle_beta   90.00
_cell.angle_gamma   90.00
#
_symmetry.space_group_name_H-M   'P 1'
#
loop_
_entity.id
_entity.type
_entity.pdbx_description
1 polymer ?
#
loop_
_entity_poly.entity_id
_entity_poly.type
_entity_poly.pdbx_seq_one_letter_code
_entity_poly.pdbx_strand_id
1 'polypeptide(L)'
;MDPAPDVPEAPEIPEAADVPQRPAARDPFAVALANASLLGAGYLMLRRWRLALGNAAVTAILVTMLASGAEAGWLRATVVPWWLFGTAHGWYLARRVRGERRGGVRRQRLVAAGTALPVLAALVALRVDASGIERDSAEAHRAGDCARALSTLDGLWAGHRVADPRLAARAEDAVEACELLLRADRLAGGDRLLAEQTLEGYEAHPGARWEGAGDRRAELVLAEAADELDTALTGDTEALATGFDHLATVLGEFPGQEDAVGAVMDGFLDGLPAEDACETRQITDWLGDRPGGGDVLDRAAEVVPRIAPAAIVGCGDDAMADYDWSRARERYRQLLDQYPDHELAAEAEAGVERAETAIELDRLRELVSVASPDEQPAYCDGPEPYRGADPYRGGGPHRALLFGNGGHADDLPSSWLADNADEAVLVICVGDREQGRSVETCAYESGGLSPFGYQDVTFHEQRFPVRVYEVRTGRRVDVSNVSIGGASCPEVLEYEYYGYVDPGPPSDEYVDSSEADVRAAYEPLINP
;
A
#
# COMPACT_ATOMS: atom_id res chain seq x y z
N MET A 1 -90.03 44.80 -96.52
CA MET A 1 -89.57 43.49 -96.03
C MET A 1 -90.33 43.24 -94.74
N ASP A 2 -91.13 42.19 -94.74
CA ASP A 2 -92.06 41.77 -93.67
C ASP A 2 -91.42 40.59 -92.89
N PRO A 3 -91.94 40.13 -91.73
CA PRO A 3 -91.50 40.54 -90.38
C PRO A 3 -91.14 39.33 -89.46
N ALA A 4 -90.79 39.56 -88.19
CA ALA A 4 -91.00 38.56 -87.12
C ALA A 4 -91.17 39.23 -85.73
N PRO A 5 -91.97 38.65 -84.82
CA PRO A 5 -92.74 39.38 -83.81
C PRO A 5 -92.15 39.35 -82.39
N ASP A 6 -92.53 40.35 -81.59
CA ASP A 6 -92.23 40.50 -80.16
C ASP A 6 -92.81 39.37 -79.29
N VAL A 7 -91.98 38.88 -78.36
CA VAL A 7 -92.31 37.89 -77.32
C VAL A 7 -92.46 38.62 -75.98
N PRO A 8 -93.46 38.28 -75.13
CA PRO A 8 -93.81 39.08 -73.96
C PRO A 8 -92.87 38.87 -72.77
N GLU A 9 -92.67 39.94 -72.01
CA GLU A 9 -91.90 40.03 -70.77
C GLU A 9 -92.55 39.18 -69.66
N ALA A 10 -91.78 38.27 -69.07
CA ALA A 10 -92.21 37.37 -67.99
C ALA A 10 -92.05 38.05 -66.61
N PRO A 11 -92.98 37.78 -65.65
CA PRO A 11 -93.04 38.48 -64.36
C PRO A 11 -91.93 38.07 -63.38
N GLU A 12 -91.47 39.05 -62.59
CA GLU A 12 -90.51 38.91 -61.50
C GLU A 12 -90.96 37.84 -60.48
N ILE A 13 -90.07 36.88 -60.20
CA ILE A 13 -90.22 35.91 -59.12
C ILE A 13 -89.73 36.56 -57.82
N PRO A 14 -90.53 36.57 -56.74
CA PRO A 14 -90.12 37.19 -55.49
C PRO A 14 -89.01 36.41 -54.79
N GLU A 15 -88.02 37.16 -54.33
CA GLU A 15 -86.89 36.77 -53.49
C GLU A 15 -87.36 35.98 -52.26
N ALA A 16 -86.92 34.72 -52.16
CA ALA A 16 -87.30 33.82 -51.09
C ALA A 16 -86.80 34.35 -49.74
N ALA A 17 -87.74 34.70 -48.87
CA ALA A 17 -87.49 35.09 -47.49
C ALA A 17 -86.65 34.03 -46.74
N ASP A 18 -85.59 34.50 -46.09
CA ASP A 18 -84.65 33.74 -45.27
C ASP A 18 -85.38 33.06 -44.11
N VAL A 19 -85.62 31.75 -44.23
CA VAL A 19 -86.20 30.94 -43.15
C VAL A 19 -85.12 30.78 -42.08
N PRO A 20 -85.31 31.22 -40.82
CA PRO A 20 -84.33 31.00 -39.78
C PRO A 20 -84.11 29.49 -39.60
N GLN A 21 -82.98 29.00 -40.07
CA GLN A 21 -82.61 27.59 -39.99
C GLN A 21 -82.53 27.21 -38.51
N ARG A 22 -83.53 26.45 -38.04
CA ARG A 22 -83.51 25.88 -36.68
C ARG A 22 -82.19 25.10 -36.50
N PRO A 23 -81.45 25.32 -35.40
CA PRO A 23 -80.17 24.66 -35.20
C PRO A 23 -80.33 23.15 -35.25
N ALA A 24 -79.59 22.50 -36.17
CA ALA A 24 -79.62 21.06 -36.35
C ALA A 24 -79.22 20.34 -35.04
N ALA A 25 -80.01 19.34 -34.64
CA ALA A 25 -79.73 18.53 -33.47
C ALA A 25 -78.36 17.81 -33.60
N ARG A 26 -77.56 17.85 -32.53
CA ARG A 26 -76.24 17.21 -32.45
C ARG A 26 -76.34 15.92 -31.63
N ASP A 27 -75.67 14.85 -32.08
CA ASP A 27 -75.60 13.57 -31.36
C ASP A 27 -74.73 13.71 -30.10
N PRO A 28 -75.30 13.54 -28.89
CA PRO A 28 -74.53 13.63 -27.65
C PRO A 28 -73.37 12.64 -27.56
N PHE A 29 -73.50 11.46 -28.17
CA PHE A 29 -72.42 10.47 -28.17
C PHE A 29 -71.26 10.89 -29.08
N ALA A 30 -71.55 11.48 -30.24
CA ALA A 30 -70.51 12.00 -31.12
C ALA A 30 -69.76 13.17 -30.48
N VAL A 31 -70.47 14.08 -29.79
CA VAL A 31 -69.84 15.19 -29.06
C VAL A 31 -68.98 14.70 -27.89
N ALA A 32 -69.47 13.72 -27.13
CA ALA A 32 -68.72 13.09 -26.05
C ALA A 32 -67.44 12.41 -26.57
N LEU A 33 -67.55 11.60 -27.63
CA LEU A 33 -66.42 10.90 -28.25
C LEU A 33 -65.40 11.88 -28.83
N ALA A 34 -65.86 12.98 -29.46
CA ALA A 34 -64.97 14.01 -29.96
C ALA A 34 -64.25 14.75 -28.82
N ASN A 35 -64.91 15.02 -27.69
CA ASN A 35 -64.26 15.60 -26.51
C ASN A 35 -63.35 14.61 -25.76
N ALA A 36 -63.58 13.31 -25.89
CA ALA A 36 -62.71 12.27 -25.34
C ALA A 36 -61.30 12.28 -25.96
N SER A 37 -61.12 12.94 -27.11
CA SER A 37 -59.79 13.23 -27.69
C SER A 37 -59.01 14.32 -26.93
N LEU A 38 -59.63 15.02 -25.97
CA LEU A 38 -59.10 16.18 -25.24
C LEU A 38 -58.74 17.42 -26.10
N LEU A 39 -58.88 17.35 -27.42
CA LEU A 39 -58.62 18.46 -28.33
C LEU A 39 -59.76 19.50 -28.36
N GLY A 40 -60.82 19.32 -27.57
CA GLY A 40 -61.99 20.19 -27.56
C GLY A 40 -62.87 20.09 -28.81
N ALA A 41 -62.70 19.03 -29.61
CA ALA A 41 -63.41 18.84 -30.88
C ALA A 41 -64.94 18.77 -30.71
N GLY A 42 -65.44 18.20 -29.61
CA GLY A 42 -66.88 18.20 -29.30
C GLY A 42 -67.42 19.61 -29.01
N TYR A 43 -66.64 20.50 -28.39
CA TYR A 43 -67.03 21.90 -28.22
C TYR A 43 -67.05 22.66 -29.56
N LEU A 44 -66.14 22.34 -30.49
CA LEU A 44 -66.19 22.86 -31.86
C LEU A 44 -67.43 22.37 -32.62
N MET A 45 -67.83 21.10 -32.44
CA MET A 45 -69.08 20.58 -33.01
C MET A 45 -70.32 21.31 -32.48
N LEU A 46 -70.26 21.82 -31.24
CA LEU A 46 -71.29 22.68 -30.65
C LEU A 46 -71.13 24.17 -31.01
N ARG A 47 -70.16 24.54 -31.86
CA ARG A 47 -69.77 25.92 -32.23
C ARG A 47 -69.38 26.80 -31.04
N ARG A 48 -68.89 26.20 -29.95
CA ARG A 48 -68.44 26.89 -28.73
C ARG A 48 -66.92 27.02 -28.70
N TRP A 49 -66.40 27.90 -29.54
CA TRP A 49 -64.95 28.08 -29.75
C TRP A 49 -64.17 28.43 -28.47
N ARG A 50 -64.73 29.26 -27.58
CA ARG A 50 -64.10 29.60 -26.28
C ARG A 50 -63.87 28.38 -25.39
N LEU A 51 -64.83 27.45 -25.34
CA LEU A 51 -64.69 26.22 -24.57
C LEU A 51 -63.70 25.26 -25.21
N ALA A 52 -63.65 25.21 -26.55
CA ALA A 52 -62.65 24.40 -27.26
C ALA A 52 -61.23 24.87 -26.98
N LEU A 53 -60.98 26.18 -27.08
CA LEU A 53 -59.67 26.80 -26.76
C LEU A 53 -59.29 26.61 -25.30
N GLY A 54 -60.22 26.84 -24.37
CA GLY A 54 -59.97 26.57 -22.95
C GLY A 54 -59.63 25.10 -22.68
N ASN A 55 -60.35 24.18 -23.31
CA ASN A 55 -60.10 22.75 -23.17
C ASN A 55 -58.72 22.35 -23.72
N ALA A 56 -58.36 22.85 -24.90
CA ALA A 56 -57.07 22.60 -25.52
C ALA A 56 -55.92 23.21 -24.70
N ALA A 57 -56.07 24.43 -24.17
CA ALA A 57 -55.06 25.08 -23.35
C ALA A 57 -54.79 24.32 -22.04
N VAL A 58 -55.85 23.94 -21.31
CA VAL A 58 -55.70 23.16 -20.06
C VAL A 58 -55.11 21.78 -20.36
N THR A 59 -55.54 21.13 -21.44
CA THR A 59 -54.96 19.84 -21.86
C THR A 59 -53.48 19.98 -22.20
N ALA A 60 -53.08 21.04 -22.94
CA ALA A 60 -51.69 21.29 -23.28
C ALA A 60 -50.83 21.51 -22.03
N ILE A 61 -51.32 22.28 -21.05
CA ILE A 61 -50.64 22.49 -19.76
C ILE A 61 -50.46 21.15 -19.03
N LEU A 62 -51.52 20.36 -18.92
CA LEU A 62 -51.48 19.07 -18.23
C LEU A 62 -50.54 18.06 -18.91
N VAL A 63 -50.55 17.99 -20.24
CA VAL A 63 -49.64 17.13 -21.01
C VAL A 63 -48.19 17.61 -20.88
N THR A 64 -47.95 18.91 -20.90
CA THR A 64 -46.60 19.48 -20.72
C THR A 64 -46.06 19.16 -19.33
N MET A 65 -46.87 19.32 -18.28
CA MET A 65 -46.50 18.96 -16.91
C MET A 65 -46.24 17.45 -16.75
N LEU A 66 -47.01 16.61 -17.44
CA LEU A 66 -46.80 15.16 -17.44
C LEU A 66 -45.50 14.78 -18.18
N ALA A 67 -45.20 15.49 -19.27
CA ALA A 67 -44.01 15.28 -20.10
C ALA A 67 -42.72 15.76 -19.43
N SER A 68 -42.80 16.76 -18.54
CA SER A 68 -41.66 17.32 -17.82
C SER A 68 -41.22 16.51 -16.60
N GLY A 69 -41.75 15.30 -16.40
CA GLY A 69 -41.30 14.39 -15.34
C GLY A 69 -41.71 14.82 -13.93
N ALA A 70 -42.75 15.64 -13.77
CA ALA A 70 -43.27 15.97 -12.45
C ALA A 70 -43.92 14.71 -11.84
N GLU A 71 -43.12 13.95 -11.09
CA GLU A 71 -43.54 12.76 -10.35
C GLU A 71 -44.62 13.11 -9.34
N ALA A 72 -45.86 12.92 -9.77
CA ALA A 72 -46.97 13.30 -8.94
C ALA A 72 -48.18 12.47 -9.33
N GLY A 73 -48.51 11.48 -8.50
CA GLY A 73 -49.79 10.75 -8.60
C GLY A 73 -50.99 11.70 -8.70
N TRP A 74 -50.87 12.93 -8.20
CA TRP A 74 -51.89 13.98 -8.33
C TRP A 74 -52.14 14.45 -9.77
N LEU A 75 -51.14 14.42 -10.65
CA LEU A 75 -51.31 14.78 -12.08
C LEU A 75 -52.18 13.74 -12.79
N ARG A 76 -51.97 12.44 -12.53
CA ARG A 76 -52.86 11.37 -13.03
C ARG A 76 -54.27 11.51 -12.44
N ALA A 77 -54.36 11.85 -11.15
CA ALA A 77 -55.62 12.16 -10.48
C ALA A 77 -56.26 13.47 -10.96
N THR A 78 -55.58 14.29 -11.77
CA THR A 78 -56.13 15.52 -12.36
C THR A 78 -56.53 15.31 -13.82
N VAL A 79 -55.69 14.62 -14.60
CA VAL A 79 -55.95 14.35 -16.03
C VAL A 79 -57.18 13.45 -16.22
N VAL A 80 -57.34 12.40 -15.41
CA VAL A 80 -58.49 11.48 -15.54
C VAL A 80 -59.82 12.19 -15.21
N PRO A 81 -59.95 12.94 -14.09
CA PRO A 81 -61.15 13.74 -13.84
C PRO A 81 -61.35 14.85 -14.86
N TRP A 82 -60.29 15.50 -15.36
CA TRP A 82 -60.40 16.50 -16.42
C TRP A 82 -60.96 15.89 -17.71
N TRP A 83 -60.47 14.71 -18.10
CA TRP A 83 -60.97 13.96 -19.24
C TRP A 83 -62.44 13.56 -19.07
N LEU A 84 -62.80 13.02 -17.91
CA LEU A 84 -64.18 12.68 -17.56
C LEU A 84 -65.08 13.91 -17.58
N PHE A 85 -64.61 15.03 -17.02
CA PHE A 85 -65.32 16.31 -16.99
C PHE A 85 -65.57 16.82 -18.41
N GLY A 86 -64.54 16.92 -19.25
CA GLY A 86 -64.67 17.40 -20.64
C GLY A 86 -65.62 16.54 -21.48
N THR A 87 -65.58 15.22 -21.27
CA THR A 87 -66.45 14.25 -21.94
C THR A 87 -67.91 14.36 -21.47
N ALA A 88 -68.13 14.34 -20.16
CA ALA A 88 -69.46 14.43 -19.55
C ALA A 88 -70.12 15.80 -19.78
N HIS A 89 -69.34 16.88 -19.68
CA HIS A 89 -69.81 18.25 -19.94
C HIS A 89 -70.19 18.44 -21.41
N GLY A 90 -69.38 17.92 -22.35
CA GLY A 90 -69.72 17.91 -23.78
C GLY A 90 -71.03 17.17 -24.07
N TRP A 91 -71.21 15.98 -23.50
CA TRP A 91 -72.44 15.19 -23.60
C TRP A 91 -73.65 15.92 -23.03
N TYR A 92 -73.51 16.52 -21.84
CA TYR A 92 -74.56 17.27 -21.16
C TYR A 92 -75.03 18.47 -21.99
N LEU A 93 -74.09 19.26 -22.52
CA LEU A 93 -74.40 20.40 -23.39
C LEU A 93 -75.12 19.98 -24.66
N ALA A 94 -74.71 18.85 -25.28
CA ALA A 94 -75.37 18.32 -26.46
C ALA A 94 -76.81 17.85 -26.16
N ARG A 95 -77.10 17.29 -24.97
CA ARG A 95 -78.47 16.90 -24.57
C ARG A 95 -79.41 18.08 -24.36
N ARG A 96 -78.90 19.25 -23.96
CA ARG A 96 -79.71 20.46 -23.73
C ARG A 96 -80.17 21.16 -25.00
N VAL A 97 -79.56 20.90 -26.15
CA VAL A 97 -79.96 21.47 -27.45
C VAL A 97 -81.12 20.62 -28.03
N ARG A 98 -82.37 21.01 -27.75
CA ARG A 98 -83.57 20.36 -28.33
C ARG A 98 -83.85 20.87 -29.75
N GLY A 99 -83.60 20.03 -30.74
CA GLY A 99 -83.99 20.25 -32.14
C GLY A 99 -84.49 18.95 -32.79
N GLU A 100 -85.25 19.05 -33.87
CA GLU A 100 -85.73 17.88 -34.63
C GLU A 100 -84.56 17.11 -35.26
N ARG A 101 -84.52 15.79 -35.04
CA ARG A 101 -83.48 14.89 -35.55
C ARG A 101 -83.61 14.70 -37.06
N ARG A 102 -82.96 15.55 -37.87
CA ARG A 102 -82.75 15.30 -39.30
C ARG A 102 -81.38 14.64 -39.56
N GLY A 103 -81.39 13.35 -39.94
CA GLY A 103 -80.47 12.69 -40.88
C GLY A 103 -78.94 12.66 -40.69
N GLY A 104 -78.33 13.36 -39.73
CA GLY A 104 -76.86 13.57 -39.71
C GLY A 104 -76.02 12.68 -38.78
N VAL A 105 -76.62 11.74 -38.05
CA VAL A 105 -75.97 11.01 -36.93
C VAL A 105 -74.72 10.24 -37.37
N ARG A 106 -74.78 9.56 -38.52
CA ARG A 106 -73.67 8.74 -39.05
C ARG A 106 -72.45 9.61 -39.39
N ARG A 107 -72.66 10.78 -40.00
CA ARG A 107 -71.60 11.74 -40.32
C ARG A 107 -70.96 12.33 -39.07
N GLN A 108 -71.74 12.64 -38.04
CA GLN A 108 -71.22 13.18 -36.78
C GLN A 108 -70.37 12.15 -36.02
N ARG A 109 -70.80 10.88 -35.99
CA ARG A 109 -70.02 9.78 -35.39
C ARG A 109 -68.73 9.50 -36.16
N LEU A 110 -68.75 9.57 -37.49
CA LEU A 110 -67.54 9.44 -38.32
C LEU A 110 -66.54 10.57 -38.05
N VAL A 111 -67.02 11.81 -37.88
CA VAL A 111 -66.15 12.95 -37.51
C VAL A 111 -65.54 12.76 -36.12
N ALA A 112 -66.33 12.31 -35.14
CA ALA A 112 -65.83 12.05 -33.78
C ALA A 112 -64.86 10.87 -33.72
N ALA A 113 -65.13 9.79 -34.45
CA ALA A 113 -64.20 8.68 -34.61
C ALA A 113 -62.92 9.13 -35.32
N GLY A 114 -63.05 9.96 -36.36
CA GLY A 114 -61.93 10.55 -37.10
C GLY A 114 -61.01 11.44 -36.27
N THR A 115 -61.46 11.93 -35.10
CA THR A 115 -60.61 12.71 -34.18
C THR A 115 -60.06 11.86 -33.03
N ALA A 116 -60.83 10.88 -32.53
CA ALA A 116 -60.40 10.05 -31.40
C ALA A 116 -59.46 8.90 -31.81
N LEU A 117 -59.71 8.26 -32.96
CA LEU A 117 -58.90 7.13 -33.45
C LEU A 117 -57.44 7.51 -33.72
N PRO A 118 -57.11 8.66 -34.35
CA PRO A 118 -55.72 9.03 -34.56
C PRO A 118 -54.95 9.26 -33.26
N VAL A 119 -55.57 9.83 -32.23
CA VAL A 119 -54.93 10.04 -30.92
C VAL A 119 -54.64 8.71 -30.24
N LEU A 120 -55.60 7.78 -30.26
CA LEU A 120 -55.39 6.43 -29.72
C LEU A 120 -54.33 5.66 -30.52
N ALA A 121 -54.35 5.76 -31.86
CA ALA A 121 -53.37 5.13 -32.73
C ALA A 121 -51.96 5.69 -32.47
N ALA A 122 -51.82 7.01 -32.27
CA ALA A 122 -50.55 7.63 -31.91
C ALA A 122 -50.05 7.16 -30.54
N LEU A 123 -50.92 7.07 -29.53
CA LEU A 123 -50.55 6.53 -28.21
C LEU A 123 -50.11 5.07 -28.28
N VAL A 124 -50.82 4.24 -29.06
CA VAL A 124 -50.44 2.84 -29.28
C VAL A 124 -49.11 2.75 -30.03
N ALA A 125 -48.92 3.54 -31.09
CA ALA A 125 -47.67 3.58 -31.85
C ALA A 125 -46.48 3.99 -30.98
N LEU A 126 -46.63 5.03 -30.16
CA LEU A 126 -45.60 5.47 -29.20
C LEU A 126 -45.28 4.38 -28.17
N ARG A 127 -46.28 3.62 -27.70
CA ARG A 127 -46.03 2.49 -26.80
C ARG A 127 -45.30 1.34 -27.48
N VAL A 128 -45.64 1.03 -28.73
CA VAL A 128 -44.96 -0.01 -29.50
C VAL A 128 -43.52 0.39 -29.78
N ASP A 129 -43.28 1.65 -30.18
CA ASP A 129 -41.94 2.19 -30.43
C ASP A 129 -41.09 2.18 -29.16
N ALA A 130 -41.61 2.72 -28.05
CA ALA A 130 -40.94 2.69 -26.75
C ALA A 130 -40.59 1.25 -26.29
N SER A 131 -41.49 0.28 -26.53
CA SER A 131 -41.23 -1.14 -26.23
C SER A 131 -40.19 -1.79 -27.13
N GLY A 132 -39.98 -1.26 -28.34
CA GLY A 132 -38.90 -1.68 -29.23
C GLY A 132 -37.56 -1.16 -28.72
N ILE A 133 -37.50 0.16 -28.48
CA ILE A 133 -36.32 0.85 -27.92
C ILE A 133 -35.86 0.19 -26.61
N GLU A 134 -36.77 -0.08 -25.67
CA GLU A 134 -36.41 -0.70 -24.40
C GLU A 134 -35.89 -2.13 -24.53
N ARG A 135 -36.45 -2.93 -25.45
CA ARG A 135 -35.95 -4.30 -25.70
C ARG A 135 -34.56 -4.29 -26.32
N ASP A 136 -34.34 -3.45 -27.31
CA ASP A 136 -33.06 -3.34 -28.01
C ASP A 136 -31.98 -2.80 -27.05
N SER A 137 -32.32 -1.82 -26.22
CA SER A 137 -31.44 -1.32 -25.16
C SER A 137 -31.17 -2.38 -24.09
N ALA A 138 -32.19 -3.11 -23.65
CA ALA A 138 -32.02 -4.18 -22.66
C ALA A 138 -31.17 -5.33 -23.20
N GLU A 139 -31.23 -5.62 -24.49
CA GLU A 139 -30.37 -6.61 -25.15
C GLU A 139 -28.92 -6.14 -25.20
N ALA A 140 -28.68 -4.90 -25.61
CA ALA A 140 -27.33 -4.30 -25.58
C ALA A 140 -26.75 -4.29 -24.15
N HIS A 141 -27.55 -3.89 -23.16
CA HIS A 141 -27.13 -3.89 -21.75
C HIS A 141 -26.83 -5.30 -21.23
N ARG A 142 -27.67 -6.30 -21.54
CA ARG A 142 -27.38 -7.71 -21.19
C ARG A 142 -26.09 -8.22 -21.83
N ALA A 143 -25.70 -7.69 -22.99
CA ALA A 143 -24.44 -8.00 -23.64
C ALA A 143 -23.24 -7.17 -23.14
N GLY A 144 -23.43 -6.29 -22.15
CA GLY A 144 -22.39 -5.38 -21.63
C GLY A 144 -22.13 -4.16 -22.52
N ASP A 145 -22.87 -3.96 -23.62
CA ASP A 145 -22.68 -2.84 -24.55
C ASP A 145 -23.51 -1.62 -24.10
N CYS A 146 -23.04 -0.96 -23.04
CA CYS A 146 -23.73 0.20 -22.49
C CYS A 146 -23.69 1.43 -23.40
N ALA A 147 -22.67 1.59 -24.23
CA ALA A 147 -22.63 2.68 -25.22
C ALA A 147 -23.79 2.55 -26.21
N ARG A 148 -24.04 1.33 -26.73
CA ARG A 148 -25.19 1.05 -27.59
C ARG A 148 -26.51 1.16 -26.84
N ALA A 149 -26.59 0.63 -25.62
CA ALA A 149 -27.80 0.69 -24.80
C ALA A 149 -28.25 2.15 -24.57
N LEU A 150 -27.32 3.04 -24.20
CA LEU A 150 -27.57 4.47 -24.00
C LEU A 150 -27.97 5.15 -25.32
N SER A 151 -27.25 4.91 -26.41
CA SER A 151 -27.59 5.50 -27.73
C SER A 151 -28.98 5.07 -28.23
N THR A 152 -29.45 3.89 -27.82
CA THR A 152 -30.80 3.40 -28.13
C THR A 152 -31.84 4.12 -27.29
N LEU A 153 -31.57 4.33 -26.00
CA LEU A 153 -32.44 5.06 -25.07
C LEU A 153 -32.57 6.55 -25.40
N ASP A 154 -31.59 7.16 -26.08
CA ASP A 154 -31.70 8.53 -26.60
C ASP A 154 -32.87 8.72 -27.59
N GLY A 155 -33.41 7.62 -28.16
CA GLY A 155 -34.66 7.63 -28.92
C GLY A 155 -35.91 7.92 -28.09
N LEU A 156 -35.84 7.82 -26.76
CA LEU A 156 -36.93 8.16 -25.85
C LEU A 156 -37.03 9.67 -25.67
N TRP A 157 -38.13 10.24 -26.14
CA TRP A 157 -38.44 11.65 -25.99
C TRP A 157 -39.70 11.86 -25.14
N ALA A 158 -40.08 13.12 -24.92
CA ALA A 158 -41.22 13.50 -24.09
C ALA A 158 -42.53 12.78 -24.42
N GLY A 159 -42.78 12.45 -25.69
CA GLY A 159 -43.96 11.70 -26.13
C GLY A 159 -44.03 10.27 -25.55
N HIS A 160 -42.88 9.59 -25.44
CA HIS A 160 -42.79 8.25 -24.87
C HIS A 160 -43.09 8.25 -23.36
N ARG A 161 -42.60 9.26 -22.60
CA ARG A 161 -42.90 9.39 -21.16
C ARG A 161 -44.40 9.58 -20.89
N VAL A 162 -45.08 10.34 -21.74
CA VAL A 162 -46.54 10.55 -21.63
C VAL A 162 -47.30 9.27 -21.98
N ALA A 163 -46.85 8.54 -23.00
CA ALA A 163 -47.51 7.32 -23.45
C ALA A 163 -47.32 6.16 -22.45
N ASP A 164 -46.11 5.98 -21.90
CA ASP A 164 -45.77 4.94 -20.92
C ASP A 164 -44.76 5.43 -19.86
N PRO A 165 -45.23 5.99 -18.73
CA PRO A 165 -44.35 6.51 -17.70
C PRO A 165 -43.62 5.42 -16.90
N ARG A 166 -44.13 4.18 -16.88
CA ARG A 166 -43.45 3.08 -16.18
C ARG A 166 -42.27 2.56 -16.98
N LEU A 167 -42.42 2.51 -18.30
CA LEU A 167 -41.30 2.21 -19.19
C LEU A 167 -40.24 3.30 -19.12
N ALA A 168 -40.65 4.58 -19.09
CA ALA A 168 -39.71 5.69 -18.93
C ALA A 168 -38.89 5.59 -17.64
N ALA A 169 -39.52 5.31 -16.49
CA ALA A 169 -38.80 5.11 -15.23
C ALA A 169 -37.79 3.95 -15.30
N ARG A 170 -38.18 2.80 -15.87
CA ARG A 170 -37.26 1.66 -16.08
C ARG A 170 -36.12 1.96 -17.05
N ALA A 171 -36.34 2.89 -18.00
CA ALA A 171 -35.30 3.35 -18.90
C ALA A 171 -34.32 4.27 -18.18
N GLU A 172 -34.80 5.15 -17.29
CA GLU A 172 -33.95 5.97 -16.42
C GLU A 172 -33.09 5.09 -15.50
N ASP A 173 -33.66 4.07 -14.84
CA ASP A 173 -32.90 3.10 -14.04
C ASP A 173 -31.79 2.40 -14.88
N ALA A 174 -32.09 2.09 -16.16
CA ALA A 174 -31.14 1.45 -17.06
C ALA A 174 -30.03 2.39 -17.52
N VAL A 175 -30.31 3.70 -17.67
CA VAL A 175 -29.29 4.72 -17.95
C VAL A 175 -28.32 4.80 -16.77
N GLU A 176 -28.82 4.97 -15.56
CA GLU A 176 -28.00 5.08 -14.33
C GLU A 176 -27.12 3.84 -14.14
N ALA A 177 -27.68 2.65 -14.33
CA ALA A 177 -26.92 1.40 -14.29
C ALA A 177 -25.80 1.35 -15.34
N CYS A 178 -26.08 1.78 -16.58
CA CYS A 178 -25.06 1.81 -17.62
C CYS A 178 -23.97 2.86 -17.37
N GLU A 179 -24.30 3.99 -16.75
CA GLU A 179 -23.32 4.99 -16.33
C GLU A 179 -22.37 4.45 -15.25
N LEU A 180 -22.87 3.60 -14.34
CA LEU A 180 -22.02 2.90 -13.37
C LEU A 180 -21.03 1.95 -14.06
N LEU A 181 -21.47 1.13 -15.03
CA LEU A 181 -20.58 0.26 -15.80
C LEU A 181 -19.49 1.05 -16.55
N LEU A 182 -19.88 2.09 -17.28
CA LEU A 182 -18.93 2.94 -18.01
C LEU A 182 -17.99 3.72 -17.08
N ARG A 183 -18.39 3.95 -15.83
CA ARG A 183 -17.52 4.52 -14.80
C ARG A 183 -16.52 3.49 -14.30
N ALA A 184 -16.96 2.27 -13.98
CA ALA A 184 -16.09 1.19 -13.57
C ALA A 184 -15.02 0.90 -14.63
N ASP A 185 -15.39 0.82 -15.91
CA ASP A 185 -14.44 0.61 -17.01
C ASP A 185 -13.35 1.69 -17.10
N ARG A 186 -13.70 2.95 -16.83
CA ARG A 186 -12.72 4.05 -16.81
C ARG A 186 -11.80 3.96 -15.61
N LEU A 187 -12.29 3.48 -14.47
CA LEU A 187 -11.51 3.32 -13.24
C LEU A 187 -10.59 2.10 -13.30
N ALA A 188 -11.00 1.04 -13.99
CA ALA A 188 -10.25 -0.23 -14.07
C ALA A 188 -8.80 -0.09 -14.56
N GLY A 189 -8.47 0.98 -15.29
CA GLY A 189 -7.10 1.26 -15.75
C GLY A 189 -6.22 2.03 -14.77
N GLY A 190 -6.73 2.47 -13.62
CA GLY A 190 -5.95 3.27 -12.66
C GLY A 190 -6.28 3.05 -11.19
N ASP A 191 -7.49 2.61 -10.85
CA ASP A 191 -7.91 2.26 -9.49
C ASP A 191 -8.87 1.07 -9.57
N ARG A 192 -8.29 -0.15 -9.54
CA ARG A 192 -9.04 -1.39 -9.74
C ARG A 192 -10.02 -1.66 -8.60
N LEU A 193 -9.66 -1.32 -7.37
CA LEU A 193 -10.52 -1.50 -6.20
C LEU A 193 -11.72 -0.54 -6.22
N LEU A 194 -11.53 0.72 -6.63
CA LEU A 194 -12.66 1.63 -6.82
C LEU A 194 -13.55 1.22 -8.01
N ALA A 195 -12.96 0.63 -9.06
CA ALA A 195 -13.71 0.05 -10.18
C ALA A 195 -14.58 -1.13 -9.71
N GLU A 196 -14.00 -2.03 -8.92
CA GLU A 196 -14.69 -3.16 -8.29
C GLU A 196 -15.88 -2.67 -7.43
N GLN A 197 -15.66 -1.71 -6.52
CA GLN A 197 -16.72 -1.16 -5.68
C GLN A 197 -17.81 -0.46 -6.51
N THR A 198 -17.43 0.16 -7.63
CA THR A 198 -18.40 0.74 -8.56
C THR A 198 -19.27 -0.34 -9.22
N LEU A 199 -18.69 -1.51 -9.53
CA LEU A 199 -19.44 -2.66 -10.04
C LEU A 199 -20.32 -3.32 -8.97
N GLU A 200 -19.92 -3.34 -7.71
CA GLU A 200 -20.79 -3.77 -6.60
C GLU A 200 -22.05 -2.88 -6.55
N GLY A 201 -21.86 -1.56 -6.65
CA GLY A 201 -22.95 -0.60 -6.75
C GLY A 201 -23.82 -0.80 -8.00
N TYR A 202 -23.24 -1.25 -9.11
CA TYR A 202 -23.98 -1.65 -10.30
C TYR A 202 -24.85 -2.88 -10.02
N GLU A 203 -24.31 -3.97 -9.45
CA GLU A 203 -25.07 -5.20 -9.19
C GLU A 203 -26.27 -4.98 -8.27
N ALA A 204 -26.13 -4.07 -7.29
CA ALA A 204 -27.23 -3.68 -6.40
C ALA A 204 -28.30 -2.79 -7.07
N HIS A 205 -28.02 -2.27 -8.28
CA HIS A 205 -28.89 -1.30 -8.95
C HIS A 205 -30.12 -1.96 -9.60
N PRO A 206 -31.34 -1.42 -9.46
CA PRO A 206 -32.56 -1.99 -10.05
C PRO A 206 -32.54 -2.06 -11.59
N GLY A 207 -31.71 -1.23 -12.23
CA GLY A 207 -31.52 -1.20 -13.67
C GLY A 207 -30.44 -2.15 -14.20
N ALA A 208 -29.71 -2.86 -13.35
CA ALA A 208 -28.63 -3.76 -13.74
C ALA A 208 -29.16 -4.99 -14.48
N ARG A 209 -28.43 -5.38 -15.54
CA ARG A 209 -28.84 -6.44 -16.47
C ARG A 209 -27.71 -7.29 -17.00
N TRP A 210 -26.46 -6.85 -16.87
CA TRP A 210 -25.30 -7.60 -17.30
C TRP A 210 -24.89 -8.58 -16.21
N GLU A 211 -24.92 -9.87 -16.53
CA GLU A 211 -24.62 -10.94 -15.57
C GLU A 211 -23.12 -11.11 -15.32
N GLY A 212 -22.25 -10.55 -16.16
CA GLY A 212 -20.79 -10.67 -16.04
C GLY A 212 -20.14 -9.69 -15.05
N ALA A 213 -20.92 -8.90 -14.31
CA ALA A 213 -20.38 -7.92 -13.37
C ALA A 213 -19.59 -8.59 -12.24
N GLY A 214 -20.09 -9.70 -11.68
CA GLY A 214 -19.42 -10.43 -10.61
C GLY A 214 -18.08 -11.02 -11.05
N ASP A 215 -18.04 -11.66 -12.21
CA ASP A 215 -16.78 -12.18 -12.78
C ASP A 215 -15.78 -11.04 -13.02
N ARG A 216 -16.26 -9.89 -13.54
CA ARG A 216 -15.42 -8.73 -13.77
C ARG A 216 -14.88 -8.11 -12.48
N ARG A 217 -15.67 -8.11 -11.40
CA ARG A 217 -15.22 -7.71 -10.06
C ARG A 217 -14.10 -8.62 -9.58
N ALA A 218 -14.29 -9.94 -9.66
CA ALA A 218 -13.26 -10.91 -9.30
C ALA A 218 -11.96 -10.70 -10.10
N GLU A 219 -12.05 -10.50 -11.41
CA GLU A 219 -10.90 -10.20 -12.27
C GLU A 219 -10.12 -8.95 -11.82
N LEU A 220 -10.82 -7.88 -11.41
CA LEU A 220 -10.18 -6.65 -10.95
C LEU A 220 -9.41 -6.86 -9.64
N VAL A 221 -9.99 -7.59 -8.69
CA VAL A 221 -9.34 -7.91 -7.41
C VAL A 221 -8.17 -8.86 -7.62
N LEU A 222 -8.32 -9.87 -8.48
CA LEU A 222 -7.24 -10.80 -8.83
C LEU A 222 -6.05 -10.08 -9.49
N ALA A 223 -6.33 -9.12 -10.38
CA ALA A 223 -5.28 -8.32 -11.01
C ALA A 223 -4.57 -7.40 -10.00
N GLU A 224 -5.29 -6.83 -9.04
CA GLU A 224 -4.69 -6.06 -7.96
C GLU A 224 -3.82 -6.94 -7.05
N ALA A 225 -4.34 -8.11 -6.67
CA ALA A 225 -3.61 -9.10 -5.87
C ALA A 225 -2.32 -9.55 -6.57
N ALA A 226 -2.35 -9.72 -7.89
CA ALA A 226 -1.15 -10.06 -8.67
C ALA A 226 -0.09 -8.95 -8.61
N ASP A 227 -0.46 -7.68 -8.78
CA ASP A 227 0.47 -6.55 -8.71
C ASP A 227 1.07 -6.39 -7.29
N GLU A 228 0.27 -6.62 -6.25
CA GLU A 228 0.75 -6.61 -4.85
C GLU A 228 1.71 -7.77 -4.58
N LEU A 229 1.42 -8.97 -5.11
CA LEU A 229 2.31 -10.13 -4.96
C LEU A 229 3.62 -9.98 -5.78
N ASP A 230 3.58 -9.32 -6.94
CA ASP A 230 4.78 -8.94 -7.69
C ASP A 230 5.63 -7.94 -6.88
N THR A 231 5.00 -6.99 -6.19
CA THR A 231 5.69 -6.06 -5.28
C THR A 231 6.26 -6.81 -4.07
N ALA A 232 5.54 -7.80 -3.55
CA ALA A 232 6.00 -8.62 -2.43
C ALA A 232 7.30 -9.40 -2.74
N LEU A 233 7.60 -9.67 -4.01
CA LEU A 233 8.86 -10.30 -4.42
C LEU A 233 10.10 -9.45 -4.10
N THR A 234 9.94 -8.15 -3.79
CA THR A 234 11.03 -7.29 -3.28
C THR A 234 11.19 -7.38 -1.75
N GLY A 235 10.58 -8.40 -1.11
CA GLY A 235 10.59 -8.55 0.35
C GLY A 235 9.58 -7.68 1.10
N ASP A 236 8.64 -7.01 0.40
CA ASP A 236 7.58 -6.22 1.03
C ASP A 236 6.49 -7.13 1.64
N THR A 237 6.55 -7.33 2.95
CA THR A 237 5.59 -8.18 3.67
C THR A 237 4.21 -7.54 3.84
N GLU A 238 4.08 -6.22 3.68
CA GLU A 238 2.78 -5.55 3.72
C GLU A 238 2.02 -5.81 2.41
N ALA A 239 2.69 -5.60 1.27
CA ALA A 239 2.16 -5.98 -0.05
C ALA A 239 1.82 -7.48 -0.12
N LEU A 240 2.67 -8.34 0.46
CA LEU A 240 2.41 -9.77 0.59
C LEU A 240 1.10 -10.05 1.33
N ALA A 241 0.92 -9.44 2.50
CA ALA A 241 -0.30 -9.62 3.29
C ALA A 241 -1.54 -9.11 2.56
N THR A 242 -1.45 -7.92 1.95
CA THR A 242 -2.55 -7.32 1.17
C THR A 242 -2.93 -8.18 -0.04
N GLY A 243 -1.95 -8.69 -0.80
CA GLY A 243 -2.21 -9.59 -1.92
C GLY A 243 -2.92 -10.87 -1.49
N PHE A 244 -2.47 -11.50 -0.40
CA PHE A 244 -3.14 -12.69 0.15
C PHE A 244 -4.54 -12.41 0.69
N ASP A 245 -4.76 -11.25 1.33
CA ASP A 245 -6.09 -10.82 1.78
C ASP A 245 -7.05 -10.64 0.59
N HIS A 246 -6.59 -10.04 -0.52
CA HIS A 246 -7.38 -9.92 -1.75
C HIS A 246 -7.74 -11.28 -2.33
N LEU A 247 -6.81 -12.24 -2.37
CA LEU A 247 -7.11 -13.60 -2.81
C LEU A 247 -8.12 -14.31 -1.90
N ALA A 248 -8.02 -14.12 -0.58
CA ALA A 248 -8.98 -14.65 0.38
C ALA A 248 -10.38 -14.02 0.20
N THR A 249 -10.45 -12.71 -0.08
CA THR A 249 -11.70 -12.04 -0.45
C THR A 249 -12.31 -12.67 -1.70
N VAL A 250 -11.49 -12.95 -2.74
CA VAL A 250 -11.99 -13.58 -3.97
C VAL A 250 -12.59 -14.95 -3.68
N LEU A 251 -11.91 -15.80 -2.91
CA LEU A 251 -12.40 -17.12 -2.52
C LEU A 251 -13.68 -17.06 -1.67
N GLY A 252 -13.82 -16.03 -0.83
CA GLY A 252 -14.98 -15.85 0.04
C GLY A 252 -16.22 -15.28 -0.66
N GLU A 253 -16.02 -14.33 -1.58
CA GLU A 253 -17.12 -13.57 -2.20
C GLU A 253 -17.52 -14.08 -3.59
N PHE A 254 -16.62 -14.74 -4.33
CA PHE A 254 -16.83 -15.15 -5.72
C PHE A 254 -16.64 -16.67 -5.88
N PRO A 255 -17.69 -17.49 -5.61
CA PRO A 255 -17.62 -18.94 -5.75
C PRO A 255 -17.23 -19.37 -7.18
N GLY A 256 -16.33 -20.35 -7.31
CA GLY A 256 -15.88 -20.87 -8.61
C GLY A 256 -14.61 -20.20 -9.17
N GLN A 257 -13.99 -19.29 -8.41
CA GLN A 257 -12.76 -18.59 -8.80
C GLN A 257 -11.47 -19.25 -8.28
N GLU A 258 -11.56 -20.47 -7.73
CA GLU A 258 -10.42 -21.19 -7.14
C GLU A 258 -9.27 -21.40 -8.13
N ASP A 259 -9.59 -21.71 -9.39
CA ASP A 259 -8.60 -21.90 -10.46
C ASP A 259 -7.89 -20.58 -10.82
N ALA A 260 -8.61 -19.46 -10.80
CA ALA A 260 -8.06 -18.14 -11.12
C ALA A 260 -7.16 -17.62 -9.98
N VAL A 261 -7.57 -17.82 -8.72
CA VAL A 261 -6.73 -17.58 -7.54
C VAL A 261 -5.49 -18.47 -7.59
N GLY A 262 -5.65 -19.75 -7.94
CA GLY A 262 -4.55 -20.69 -8.12
C GLY A 262 -3.52 -20.22 -9.15
N ALA A 263 -3.97 -19.65 -10.27
CA ALA A 263 -3.09 -19.12 -11.31
C ALA A 263 -2.28 -17.89 -10.86
N VAL A 264 -2.90 -16.97 -10.11
CA VAL A 264 -2.17 -15.83 -9.51
C VAL A 264 -1.13 -16.33 -8.51
N MET A 265 -1.50 -17.32 -7.69
CA MET A 265 -0.59 -17.93 -6.73
C MET A 265 0.57 -18.67 -7.41
N ASP A 266 0.31 -19.40 -8.51
CA ASP A 266 1.36 -20.02 -9.30
C ASP A 266 2.33 -18.98 -9.86
N GLY A 267 1.84 -17.85 -10.37
CA GLY A 267 2.69 -16.75 -10.84
C GLY A 267 3.62 -16.20 -9.76
N PHE A 268 3.09 -15.94 -8.56
CA PHE A 268 3.88 -15.50 -7.41
C PHE A 268 4.93 -16.54 -6.99
N LEU A 269 4.53 -17.82 -6.89
CA LEU A 269 5.42 -18.90 -6.46
C LEU A 269 6.51 -19.22 -7.50
N ASP A 270 6.22 -19.05 -8.80
CA ASP A 270 7.21 -19.15 -9.88
C ASP A 270 8.23 -18.00 -9.84
N GLY A 271 7.90 -16.89 -9.20
CA GLY A 271 8.81 -15.77 -8.94
C GLY A 271 9.80 -16.02 -7.79
N LEU A 272 9.66 -17.12 -7.03
CA LEU A 272 10.55 -17.47 -5.93
C LEU A 272 11.65 -18.47 -6.36
N PRO A 273 12.90 -18.34 -5.85
CA PRO A 273 13.37 -17.29 -4.94
C PRO A 273 13.51 -15.93 -5.63
N ALA A 274 13.37 -14.84 -4.85
CA ALA A 274 13.68 -13.49 -5.31
C ALA A 274 15.19 -13.33 -5.58
N GLU A 275 15.58 -12.24 -6.23
CA GLU A 275 16.99 -11.97 -6.57
C GLU A 275 17.87 -11.84 -5.32
N ASP A 276 17.35 -11.22 -4.27
CA ASP A 276 18.03 -11.04 -2.98
C ASP A 276 17.65 -12.14 -1.98
N ALA A 277 18.67 -12.70 -1.32
CA ALA A 277 18.49 -13.79 -0.37
C ALA A 277 17.77 -13.32 0.91
N CYS A 278 18.01 -12.09 1.37
CA CYS A 278 17.33 -11.51 2.52
C CYS A 278 15.86 -11.17 2.24
N GLU A 279 15.52 -10.72 1.03
CA GLU A 279 14.14 -10.53 0.56
C GLU A 279 13.42 -11.88 0.51
N THR A 280 14.01 -12.89 -0.14
CA THR A 280 13.46 -14.25 -0.17
C THR A 280 13.21 -14.79 1.23
N ARG A 281 14.15 -14.60 2.15
CA ARG A 281 14.03 -15.03 3.55
C ARG A 281 12.83 -14.38 4.25
N GLN A 282 12.65 -13.06 4.08
CA GLN A 282 11.50 -12.34 4.65
C GLN A 282 10.17 -12.90 4.14
N ILE A 283 10.08 -13.16 2.83
CA ILE A 283 8.90 -13.78 2.22
C ILE A 283 8.66 -15.17 2.82
N THR A 284 9.68 -16.02 2.90
CA THR A 284 9.52 -17.38 3.41
C THR A 284 9.19 -17.45 4.91
N ASP A 285 9.69 -16.51 5.72
CA ASP A 285 9.31 -16.38 7.12
C ASP A 285 7.81 -16.09 7.25
N TRP A 286 7.33 -15.07 6.50
CA TRP A 286 5.92 -14.70 6.51
C TRP A 286 5.01 -15.84 6.04
N LEU A 287 5.40 -16.52 4.96
CA LEU A 287 4.66 -17.67 4.44
C LEU A 287 4.63 -18.85 5.43
N GLY A 288 5.72 -19.07 6.17
CA GLY A 288 5.84 -20.14 7.17
C GLY A 288 5.01 -19.90 8.45
N ASP A 289 4.87 -18.64 8.85
CA ASP A 289 4.11 -18.25 10.05
C ASP A 289 2.59 -18.18 9.82
N ARG A 290 2.16 -18.26 8.55
CA ARG A 290 0.75 -18.13 8.18
C ARG A 290 -0.08 -19.33 8.67
N PRO A 291 -1.23 -19.11 9.33
CA PRO A 291 -2.15 -20.20 9.64
C PRO A 291 -2.75 -20.80 8.37
N GLY A 292 -2.91 -22.12 8.35
CA GLY A 292 -3.61 -22.81 7.26
C GLY A 292 -5.10 -22.50 7.23
N GLY A 293 -5.62 -22.15 6.06
CA GLY A 293 -7.04 -21.82 5.82
C GLY A 293 -7.89 -23.01 5.32
N GLY A 294 -7.26 -24.07 4.84
CA GLY A 294 -7.89 -25.20 4.18
C GLY A 294 -8.25 -24.93 2.71
N ASP A 295 -7.57 -24.00 2.07
CA ASP A 295 -7.84 -23.53 0.70
C ASP A 295 -6.58 -23.54 -0.19
N VAL A 296 -6.73 -23.07 -1.44
CA VAL A 296 -5.65 -23.08 -2.45
C VAL A 296 -4.43 -22.25 -2.06
N LEU A 297 -4.56 -21.32 -1.10
CA LEU A 297 -3.46 -20.46 -0.66
C LEU A 297 -2.47 -21.21 0.24
N ASP A 298 -2.89 -22.30 0.89
CA ASP A 298 -2.04 -23.07 1.81
C ASP A 298 -0.85 -23.73 1.13
N ARG A 299 -0.92 -23.91 -0.20
CA ARG A 299 0.19 -24.45 -1.00
C ARG A 299 1.46 -23.60 -0.91
N ALA A 300 1.34 -22.31 -0.59
CA ALA A 300 2.50 -21.44 -0.43
C ALA A 300 3.40 -21.90 0.73
N ALA A 301 2.81 -22.45 1.81
CA ALA A 301 3.58 -23.03 2.91
C ALA A 301 4.35 -24.30 2.49
N GLU A 302 3.89 -25.01 1.45
CA GLU A 302 4.56 -26.23 0.96
C GLU A 302 5.88 -25.93 0.22
N VAL A 303 6.04 -24.71 -0.30
CA VAL A 303 7.29 -24.32 -1.00
C VAL A 303 8.37 -23.85 -0.03
N VAL A 304 7.99 -23.34 1.15
CA VAL A 304 8.88 -22.73 2.14
C VAL A 304 10.06 -23.64 2.50
N PRO A 305 9.88 -24.93 2.87
CA PRO A 305 11.00 -25.79 3.27
C PRO A 305 12.02 -26.06 2.15
N ARG A 306 11.66 -25.82 0.88
CA ARG A 306 12.57 -26.01 -0.27
C ARG A 306 13.44 -24.78 -0.55
N ILE A 307 12.96 -23.59 -0.19
CA ILE A 307 13.57 -22.31 -0.59
C ILE A 307 14.20 -21.59 0.62
N ALA A 308 13.53 -21.62 1.78
CA ALA A 308 13.96 -20.90 2.97
C ALA A 308 15.39 -21.23 3.42
N PRO A 309 15.85 -22.50 3.45
CA PRO A 309 17.21 -22.82 3.92
C PRO A 309 18.32 -22.07 3.18
N ALA A 310 18.27 -22.05 1.85
CA ALA A 310 19.26 -21.36 1.03
C ALA A 310 19.18 -19.83 1.20
N ALA A 311 17.96 -19.27 1.28
CA ALA A 311 17.74 -17.85 1.51
C ALA A 311 18.25 -17.39 2.89
N ILE A 312 18.04 -18.18 3.94
CA ILE A 312 18.52 -17.89 5.30
C ILE A 312 20.06 -17.84 5.32
N VAL A 313 20.73 -18.84 4.72
CA VAL A 313 22.20 -18.90 4.67
C VAL A 313 22.75 -17.76 3.81
N GLY A 314 22.21 -17.55 2.61
CA GLY A 314 22.64 -16.45 1.73
C GLY A 314 22.51 -15.08 2.39
N CYS A 315 21.39 -14.82 3.08
CA CYS A 315 21.22 -13.58 3.84
C CYS A 315 22.22 -13.46 5.03
N GLY A 316 22.62 -14.60 5.61
CA GLY A 316 23.70 -14.65 6.60
C GLY A 316 25.07 -14.32 5.99
N ASP A 317 25.36 -14.82 4.79
CA ASP A 317 26.59 -14.54 4.05
C ASP A 317 26.68 -13.07 3.63
N ASP A 318 25.58 -12.47 3.17
CA ASP A 318 25.53 -11.04 2.85
C ASP A 318 25.78 -10.18 4.10
N ALA A 319 25.15 -10.52 5.22
CA ALA A 319 25.42 -9.84 6.50
C ALA A 319 26.88 -10.01 6.96
N MET A 320 27.50 -11.18 6.72
CA MET A 320 28.94 -11.36 6.96
C MET A 320 29.78 -10.47 6.04
N ALA A 321 29.43 -10.34 4.77
CA ALA A 321 30.16 -9.48 3.83
C ALA A 321 30.07 -7.99 4.21
N ASP A 322 28.95 -7.57 4.79
CA ASP A 322 28.68 -6.21 5.26
C ASP A 322 29.23 -5.90 6.67
N TYR A 323 29.98 -6.84 7.28
CA TYR A 323 30.50 -6.71 8.65
C TYR A 323 29.40 -6.62 9.74
N ASP A 324 28.16 -7.01 9.44
CA ASP A 324 27.06 -7.12 10.40
C ASP A 324 27.04 -8.52 11.03
N TRP A 325 28.04 -8.78 11.87
CA TRP A 325 28.26 -10.07 12.51
C TRP A 325 27.08 -10.54 13.35
N SER A 326 26.39 -9.60 14.00
CA SER A 326 25.26 -9.91 14.87
C SER A 326 24.09 -10.46 14.05
N ARG A 327 23.76 -9.79 12.95
CA ARG A 327 22.73 -10.24 12.02
C ARG A 327 23.12 -11.54 11.33
N ALA A 328 24.36 -11.67 10.85
CA ALA A 328 24.86 -12.91 10.25
C ALA A 328 24.68 -14.11 11.19
N ARG A 329 25.13 -13.97 12.44
CA ARG A 329 24.99 -15.01 13.47
C ARG A 329 23.53 -15.38 13.72
N GLU A 330 22.63 -14.40 13.78
CA GLU A 330 21.20 -14.64 13.94
C GLU A 330 20.62 -15.45 12.78
N ARG A 331 20.99 -15.11 11.54
CA ARG A 331 20.51 -15.81 10.34
C ARG A 331 21.03 -17.25 10.27
N TYR A 332 22.31 -17.49 10.51
CA TYR A 332 22.81 -18.86 10.54
C TYR A 332 22.15 -19.70 11.66
N ARG A 333 21.92 -19.12 12.84
CA ARG A 333 21.19 -19.81 13.92
C ARG A 333 19.74 -20.09 13.56
N GLN A 334 19.07 -19.19 12.85
CA GLN A 334 17.72 -19.41 12.34
C GLN A 334 17.64 -20.69 11.51
N LEU A 335 18.64 -20.94 10.64
CA LEU A 335 18.70 -22.21 9.89
C LEU A 335 18.80 -23.41 10.84
N LEU A 336 19.70 -23.35 11.82
CA LEU A 336 19.93 -24.46 12.75
C LEU A 336 18.72 -24.76 13.63
N ASP A 337 17.96 -23.72 14.00
CA ASP A 337 16.76 -23.85 14.81
C ASP A 337 15.57 -24.40 14.02
N GLN A 338 15.38 -23.95 12.77
CA GLN A 338 14.23 -24.32 11.94
C GLN A 338 14.47 -25.57 11.07
N TYR A 339 15.71 -25.79 10.65
CA TYR A 339 16.12 -26.83 9.69
C TYR A 339 17.39 -27.57 10.14
N PRO A 340 17.42 -28.18 11.34
CA PRO A 340 18.65 -28.76 11.92
C PRO A 340 19.24 -29.91 11.09
N ASP A 341 18.42 -30.65 10.34
CA ASP A 341 18.84 -31.79 9.53
C ASP A 341 19.12 -31.44 8.05
N HIS A 342 19.10 -30.15 7.68
CA HIS A 342 19.32 -29.71 6.31
C HIS A 342 20.80 -29.80 5.90
N GLU A 343 21.08 -30.00 4.61
CA GLU A 343 22.46 -30.15 4.09
C GLU A 343 23.35 -28.91 4.34
N LEU A 344 22.72 -27.74 4.53
CA LEU A 344 23.39 -26.48 4.83
C LEU A 344 23.66 -26.26 6.33
N ALA A 345 23.23 -27.16 7.22
CA ALA A 345 23.40 -26.99 8.66
C ALA A 345 24.89 -26.85 9.06
N ALA A 346 25.77 -27.68 8.48
CA ALA A 346 27.21 -27.60 8.76
C ALA A 346 27.83 -26.27 8.31
N GLU A 347 27.34 -25.69 7.21
CA GLU A 347 27.78 -24.38 6.72
C GLU A 347 27.30 -23.26 7.64
N ALA A 348 26.06 -23.32 8.11
CA ALA A 348 25.55 -22.37 9.09
C ALA A 348 26.27 -22.47 10.45
N GLU A 349 26.59 -23.67 10.95
CA GLU A 349 27.42 -23.84 12.16
C GLU A 349 28.76 -23.13 12.01
N ALA A 350 29.46 -23.35 10.89
CA ALA A 350 30.71 -22.64 10.60
C ALA A 350 30.50 -21.12 10.44
N GLY A 351 29.37 -20.69 9.89
CA GLY A 351 28.96 -19.28 9.83
C GLY A 351 28.78 -18.65 11.21
N VAL A 352 28.10 -19.33 12.14
CA VAL A 352 27.95 -18.90 13.55
C VAL A 352 29.31 -18.75 14.20
N GLU A 353 30.21 -19.73 14.06
CA GLU A 353 31.54 -19.67 14.64
C GLU A 353 32.36 -18.49 14.10
N ARG A 354 32.32 -18.25 12.79
CA ARG A 354 32.98 -17.09 12.15
C ARG A 354 32.43 -15.77 12.68
N ALA A 355 31.11 -15.62 12.71
CA ALA A 355 30.45 -14.41 13.19
C ALA A 355 30.74 -14.14 14.68
N GLU A 356 30.69 -15.17 15.53
CA GLU A 356 31.07 -15.05 16.95
C GLU A 356 32.53 -14.64 17.13
N THR A 357 33.44 -15.23 16.35
CA THR A 357 34.87 -14.88 16.39
C THR A 357 35.09 -13.42 15.99
N ALA A 358 34.35 -12.91 14.99
CA ALA A 358 34.42 -11.52 14.57
C ALA A 358 33.88 -10.56 15.65
N ILE A 359 32.76 -10.91 16.30
CA ILE A 359 32.21 -10.15 17.44
C ILE A 359 33.22 -10.06 18.58
N GLU A 360 33.86 -11.18 18.92
CA GLU A 360 34.89 -11.21 19.96
C GLU A 360 36.11 -10.34 19.60
N LEU A 361 36.50 -10.32 18.32
CA LEU A 361 37.61 -9.48 17.86
C LEU A 361 37.28 -7.99 17.96
N ASP A 362 36.08 -7.57 17.55
CA ASP A 362 35.68 -6.16 17.67
C ASP A 362 35.56 -5.73 19.13
N ARG A 363 35.10 -6.63 20.00
CA ARG A 363 35.11 -6.41 21.45
C ARG A 363 36.51 -6.30 22.02
N LEU A 364 37.44 -7.15 21.59
CA LEU A 364 38.84 -7.06 21.98
C LEU A 364 39.44 -5.71 21.57
N ARG A 365 39.24 -5.29 20.32
CA ARG A 365 39.70 -3.99 19.79
C ARG A 365 39.16 -2.83 20.61
N GLU A 366 37.88 -2.85 20.98
CA GLU A 366 37.28 -1.85 21.87
C GLU A 366 37.97 -1.84 23.25
N LEU A 367 38.14 -3.02 23.87
CA LEU A 367 38.68 -3.13 25.22
C LEU A 367 40.15 -2.73 25.32
N VAL A 368 40.95 -2.96 24.28
CA VAL A 368 42.38 -2.62 24.24
C VAL A 368 42.67 -1.24 23.68
N SER A 369 41.65 -0.51 23.21
CA SER A 369 41.79 0.86 22.73
C SER A 369 42.08 1.82 23.89
N VAL A 370 43.15 2.61 23.75
CA VAL A 370 43.57 3.64 24.72
C VAL A 370 43.80 4.98 24.01
N ALA A 371 43.67 6.10 24.72
CA ALA A 371 43.92 7.42 24.14
C ALA A 371 45.42 7.77 24.13
N SER A 372 46.20 7.14 25.02
CA SER A 372 47.65 7.27 25.13
C SER A 372 48.30 5.92 25.46
N PRO A 373 49.54 5.62 24.97
CA PRO A 373 50.27 4.39 25.32
C PRO A 373 50.52 4.18 26.82
N ASP A 374 50.51 5.27 27.61
CA ASP A 374 50.71 5.23 29.07
C ASP A 374 49.43 4.91 29.87
N GLU A 375 48.26 4.88 29.21
CA GLU A 375 47.00 4.52 29.85
C GLU A 375 46.80 3.00 29.90
N GLN A 376 46.09 2.54 30.92
CA GLN A 376 45.65 1.15 30.98
C GLN A 376 44.33 0.97 30.22
N PRO A 377 44.23 0.00 29.31
CA PRO A 377 42.98 -0.33 28.64
C PRO A 377 41.97 -0.95 29.59
N ALA A 378 40.69 -0.86 29.24
CA ALA A 378 39.60 -1.54 29.96
C ALA A 378 39.83 -3.05 30.06
N TYR A 379 40.52 -3.64 29.08
CA TYR A 379 40.93 -5.06 29.09
C TYR A 379 41.71 -5.46 30.35
N CYS A 380 42.51 -4.56 30.92
CA CYS A 380 43.35 -4.86 32.10
C CYS A 380 42.54 -5.16 33.37
N ASP A 381 41.31 -4.63 33.44
CA ASP A 381 40.43 -4.76 34.59
C ASP A 381 39.30 -5.77 34.36
N GLY A 382 38.85 -5.92 33.11
CA GLY A 382 37.84 -6.88 32.70
C GLY A 382 38.22 -7.59 31.40
N PRO A 383 39.18 -8.53 31.43
CA PRO A 383 39.60 -9.22 30.21
C PRO A 383 38.47 -10.12 29.68
N GLU A 384 38.24 -10.04 28.38
CA GLU A 384 37.30 -10.91 27.66
C GLU A 384 38.08 -11.84 26.69
N PRO A 385 37.62 -13.09 26.49
CA PRO A 385 38.29 -14.03 25.58
C PRO A 385 38.06 -13.67 24.11
N TYR A 386 39.08 -13.92 23.28
CA TYR A 386 38.97 -13.90 21.83
C TYR A 386 39.45 -15.23 21.25
N ARG A 387 38.52 -16.11 20.85
CA ARG A 387 38.82 -17.49 20.46
C ARG A 387 39.71 -17.63 19.21
N GLY A 388 39.77 -16.58 18.39
CA GLY A 388 40.59 -16.52 17.18
C GLY A 388 42.08 -16.36 17.46
N ALA A 389 42.48 -15.96 18.67
CA ALA A 389 43.88 -15.83 19.02
C ALA A 389 44.61 -17.19 19.12
N ASP A 390 45.89 -17.17 18.77
CA ASP A 390 46.79 -18.30 18.98
C ASP A 390 46.89 -18.64 20.48
N PRO A 391 46.95 -19.94 20.86
CA PRO A 391 47.02 -20.34 22.25
C PRO A 391 48.39 -20.02 22.85
N TYR A 392 48.42 -19.63 24.13
CA TYR A 392 49.66 -19.42 24.88
C TYR A 392 50.27 -20.78 25.30
N ARG A 393 50.99 -21.42 24.38
CA ARG A 393 51.66 -22.73 24.57
C ARG A 393 52.91 -22.84 23.71
N GLY A 394 53.90 -23.61 24.19
CA GLY A 394 55.15 -23.86 23.45
C GLY A 394 56.26 -22.88 23.85
N GLY A 395 57.32 -22.81 23.05
CA GLY A 395 58.34 -21.77 23.20
C GLY A 395 57.89 -20.50 22.46
N GLY A 396 58.21 -19.34 23.02
CA GLY A 396 57.87 -18.05 22.41
C GLY A 396 58.72 -17.70 21.17
N PRO A 397 58.66 -16.44 20.71
CA PRO A 397 57.94 -15.33 21.33
C PRO A 397 56.43 -15.36 21.07
N HIS A 398 55.65 -15.06 22.11
CA HIS A 398 54.20 -14.85 22.04
C HIS A 398 53.92 -13.36 21.86
N ARG A 399 53.46 -12.96 20.66
CA ARG A 399 53.19 -11.55 20.36
C ARG A 399 52.25 -10.93 21.40
N ALA A 400 52.65 -9.81 21.97
CA ALA A 400 51.96 -9.17 23.07
C ALA A 400 51.54 -7.74 22.72
N LEU A 401 50.36 -7.33 23.19
CA LEU A 401 50.02 -5.93 23.37
C LEU A 401 50.48 -5.49 24.77
N LEU A 402 51.25 -4.40 24.84
CA LEU A 402 51.86 -3.92 26.07
C LEU A 402 51.33 -2.52 26.42
N PHE A 403 50.78 -2.35 27.62
CA PHE A 403 50.12 -1.11 28.06
C PHE A 403 50.65 -0.60 29.41
N GLY A 404 50.60 0.72 29.61
CA GLY A 404 50.96 1.38 30.88
C GLY A 404 52.47 1.53 31.11
N ASN A 405 53.29 1.51 30.06
CA ASN A 405 54.72 1.21 30.17
C ASN A 405 55.71 2.39 29.98
N GLY A 406 55.27 3.65 29.86
CA GLY A 406 56.18 4.80 29.82
C GLY A 406 57.17 4.83 28.64
N GLY A 407 56.93 4.04 27.58
CA GLY A 407 57.82 3.94 26.40
C GLY A 407 58.61 2.64 26.29
N HIS A 408 58.55 1.71 27.25
CA HIS A 408 59.30 0.44 27.17
C HIS A 408 59.00 -0.41 25.92
N ALA A 409 57.85 -0.22 25.27
CA ALA A 409 57.51 -0.94 24.04
C ALA A 409 58.52 -0.64 22.91
N ASP A 410 59.05 0.58 22.85
CA ASP A 410 60.00 1.00 21.80
C ASP A 410 61.37 0.31 21.94
N ASP A 411 61.70 -0.17 23.15
CA ASP A 411 62.93 -0.90 23.46
C ASP A 411 62.83 -2.42 23.23
N LEU A 412 61.62 -2.91 22.92
CA LEU A 412 61.38 -4.34 22.68
C LEU A 412 61.46 -4.69 21.19
N PRO A 413 61.90 -5.92 20.85
CA PRO A 413 61.87 -6.38 19.47
C PRO A 413 60.44 -6.36 18.91
N SER A 414 60.22 -5.80 17.72
CA SER A 414 58.88 -5.80 17.10
C SER A 414 58.30 -7.20 16.90
N SER A 415 59.15 -8.25 16.78
CA SER A 415 58.71 -9.65 16.73
C SER A 415 58.01 -10.13 18.02
N TRP A 416 58.16 -9.41 19.13
CA TRP A 416 57.55 -9.71 20.42
C TRP A 416 56.23 -8.95 20.62
N LEU A 417 55.98 -7.94 19.80
CA LEU A 417 54.80 -7.09 19.91
C LEU A 417 53.79 -7.45 18.83
N ALA A 418 52.51 -7.32 19.18
CA ALA A 418 51.42 -7.41 18.22
C ALA A 418 51.15 -6.01 17.67
N ASP A 419 51.04 -5.89 16.34
CA ASP A 419 50.68 -4.62 15.71
C ASP A 419 49.18 -4.30 15.90
N ASN A 420 48.36 -5.36 15.98
CA ASN A 420 46.91 -5.29 16.11
C ASN A 420 46.36 -6.33 17.09
N ALA A 421 45.12 -6.14 17.51
CA ALA A 421 44.41 -7.04 18.44
C ALA A 421 44.30 -8.49 17.94
N ASP A 422 44.13 -8.71 16.64
CA ASP A 422 44.01 -10.05 16.04
C ASP A 422 45.32 -10.84 16.01
N GLU A 423 46.46 -10.18 16.17
CA GLU A 423 47.78 -10.85 16.23
C GLU A 423 48.24 -11.14 17.67
N ALA A 424 47.51 -10.65 18.67
CA ALA A 424 47.91 -10.71 20.05
C ALA A 424 47.65 -12.10 20.66
N VAL A 425 48.70 -12.71 21.21
CA VAL A 425 48.60 -13.90 22.08
C VAL A 425 48.43 -13.47 23.53
N LEU A 426 49.07 -12.35 23.91
CA LEU A 426 49.11 -11.83 25.27
C LEU A 426 48.67 -10.36 25.32
N VAL A 427 48.01 -9.99 26.41
CA VAL A 427 47.89 -8.58 26.85
C VAL A 427 48.66 -8.43 28.17
N ILE A 428 49.63 -7.53 28.16
CA ILE A 428 50.51 -7.25 29.30
C ILE A 428 50.18 -5.86 29.84
N CYS A 429 49.62 -5.83 31.05
CA CYS A 429 49.25 -4.61 31.74
C CYS A 429 50.31 -4.27 32.78
N VAL A 430 51.05 -3.20 32.55
CA VAL A 430 52.09 -2.69 33.43
C VAL A 430 51.48 -1.64 34.36
N GLY A 431 51.66 -1.82 35.66
CA GLY A 431 51.26 -0.83 36.66
C GLY A 431 52.36 0.20 36.95
N ASP A 432 52.09 1.09 37.90
CA ASP A 432 53.00 2.19 38.23
C ASP A 432 54.38 1.71 38.69
N ARG A 433 55.40 2.53 38.39
CA ARG A 433 56.79 2.28 38.82
C ARG A 433 56.92 2.36 40.34
N GLU A 434 57.49 1.31 40.91
CA GLU A 434 57.84 1.17 42.32
C GLU A 434 59.38 1.05 42.48
N GLN A 435 59.87 1.37 43.68
CA GLN A 435 61.27 1.14 44.04
C GLN A 435 61.53 -0.36 44.24
N GLY A 436 62.45 -0.91 43.44
CA GLY A 436 62.92 -2.28 43.54
C GLY A 436 64.04 -2.46 44.56
N ARG A 437 64.85 -3.48 44.35
CA ARG A 437 66.01 -3.75 45.21
C ARG A 437 67.02 -2.61 45.13
N SER A 438 67.63 -2.28 46.26
CA SER A 438 68.77 -1.38 46.30
C SER A 438 69.96 -2.03 45.57
N VAL A 439 70.56 -1.29 44.65
CA VAL A 439 71.69 -1.71 43.82
C VAL A 439 72.99 -1.22 44.42
N GLU A 440 73.12 0.09 44.64
CA GLU A 440 74.31 0.73 45.18
C GLU A 440 73.96 2.07 45.86
N THR A 441 74.76 2.48 46.85
CA THR A 441 74.63 3.78 47.51
C THR A 441 75.91 4.57 47.29
N CYS A 442 75.80 5.79 46.78
CA CYS A 442 76.94 6.64 46.46
C CYS A 442 76.82 8.02 47.08
N ALA A 443 77.97 8.55 47.52
CA ALA A 443 78.06 9.86 48.15
C ALA A 443 78.31 10.93 47.08
N TYR A 444 77.44 11.94 47.03
CA TYR A 444 77.55 13.08 46.14
C TYR A 444 77.87 14.35 46.91
N GLU A 445 78.82 15.14 46.39
CA GLU A 445 79.12 16.46 46.91
C GLU A 445 78.26 17.50 46.19
N SER A 446 77.44 18.22 46.95
CA SER A 446 76.61 19.30 46.39
C SER A 446 77.48 20.48 45.90
N GLY A 447 77.18 20.99 44.70
CA GLY A 447 77.83 22.19 44.14
C GLY A 447 77.64 23.43 45.03
N GLY A 448 78.58 24.37 44.97
CA GLY A 448 78.73 25.48 45.92
C GLY A 448 77.47 26.26 46.31
N LEU A 449 77.40 26.61 47.62
CA LEU A 449 76.33 27.27 48.40
C LEU A 449 75.30 26.35 49.08
N SER A 450 75.31 25.03 48.84
CA SER A 450 74.52 24.08 49.66
C SER A 450 75.14 23.88 51.06
N PRO A 451 74.37 24.01 52.16
CA PRO A 451 74.87 23.80 53.52
C PRO A 451 75.04 22.33 53.91
N PHE A 452 74.70 21.38 53.03
CA PHE A 452 74.52 19.97 53.37
C PHE A 452 75.71 19.04 53.04
N GLY A 453 76.76 19.53 52.37
CA GLY A 453 77.99 18.75 52.15
C GLY A 453 77.79 17.51 51.27
N TYR A 454 78.33 16.36 51.73
CA TYR A 454 78.13 15.05 51.09
C TYR A 454 76.76 14.48 51.44
N GLN A 455 76.03 13.99 50.45
CA GLN A 455 74.76 13.28 50.62
C GLN A 455 74.84 11.89 49.99
N ASP A 456 74.38 10.88 50.71
CA ASP A 456 74.29 9.52 50.21
C ASP A 456 72.98 9.35 49.44
N VAL A 457 73.09 8.91 48.19
CA VAL A 457 71.94 8.59 47.33
C VAL A 457 71.96 7.10 47.03
N THR A 458 70.85 6.42 47.30
CA THR A 458 70.69 4.99 47.03
C THR A 458 69.97 4.79 45.71
N PHE A 459 70.57 4.01 44.82
CA PHE A 459 69.99 3.66 43.53
C PHE A 459 69.22 2.34 43.62
N HIS A 460 68.00 2.32 43.08
CA HIS A 460 67.10 1.18 43.11
C HIS A 460 66.78 0.68 41.70
N GLU A 461 66.63 -0.64 41.55
CA GLU A 461 66.01 -1.24 40.37
C GLU A 461 64.62 -0.62 40.14
N GLN A 462 64.21 -0.46 38.89
CA GLN A 462 62.84 -0.06 38.57
C GLN A 462 61.94 -1.30 38.66
N ARG A 463 60.95 -1.31 39.56
CA ARG A 463 60.02 -2.44 39.73
C ARG A 463 58.64 -2.07 39.21
N PHE A 464 58.05 -2.93 38.39
CA PHE A 464 56.71 -2.73 37.86
C PHE A 464 55.83 -3.94 38.16
N PRO A 465 54.66 -3.79 38.79
CA PRO A 465 53.68 -4.86 38.92
C PRO A 465 53.06 -5.15 37.55
N VAL A 466 53.06 -6.41 37.13
CA VAL A 466 52.57 -6.80 35.80
C VAL A 466 51.49 -7.87 35.91
N ARG A 467 50.42 -7.68 35.11
CA ARG A 467 49.35 -8.66 34.90
C ARG A 467 49.41 -9.11 33.45
N VAL A 468 49.61 -10.42 33.22
CA VAL A 468 49.66 -11.00 31.86
C VAL A 468 48.42 -11.85 31.64
N TYR A 469 47.69 -11.58 30.55
CA TYR A 469 46.47 -12.29 30.17
C TYR A 469 46.66 -12.99 28.83
N GLU A 470 46.24 -14.26 28.72
CA GLU A 470 46.12 -14.95 27.44
C GLU A 470 44.87 -14.45 26.72
N VAL A 471 45.04 -13.86 25.54
CA VAL A 471 43.94 -13.28 24.74
C VAL A 471 42.88 -14.34 24.41
N ARG A 472 43.33 -15.55 24.06
CA ARG A 472 42.42 -16.64 23.66
C ARG A 472 41.38 -17.00 24.71
N THR A 473 41.76 -16.95 25.98
CA THR A 473 40.90 -17.41 27.09
C THR A 473 40.48 -16.28 28.02
N GLY A 474 41.05 -15.08 27.88
CA GLY A 474 40.90 -13.97 28.82
C GLY A 474 41.48 -14.27 30.22
N ARG A 475 42.16 -15.41 30.39
CA ARG A 475 42.66 -15.84 31.70
C ARG A 475 44.01 -15.20 31.98
N ARG A 476 44.19 -14.80 33.23
CA ARG A 476 45.47 -14.34 33.72
C ARG A 476 46.44 -15.52 33.82
N VAL A 477 47.54 -15.46 33.08
CA VAL A 477 48.57 -16.50 33.01
C VAL A 477 49.76 -16.20 33.90
N ASP A 478 50.00 -14.93 34.24
CA ASP A 478 51.06 -14.54 35.18
C ASP A 478 50.67 -13.30 36.00
N VAL A 479 51.15 -13.27 37.25
CA VAL A 479 51.16 -12.13 38.16
C VAL A 479 52.56 -12.03 38.73
N SER A 480 53.38 -11.23 38.06
CA SER A 480 54.79 -11.09 38.37
C SER A 480 55.17 -9.62 38.52
N ASN A 481 56.39 -9.37 38.94
CA ASN A 481 56.97 -8.05 38.92
C ASN A 481 58.11 -8.06 37.93
N VAL A 482 58.11 -7.11 36.99
CA VAL A 482 59.25 -6.87 36.11
C VAL A 482 60.20 -5.95 36.87
N SER A 483 61.44 -6.40 37.07
CA SER A 483 62.49 -5.60 37.71
C SER A 483 63.54 -5.27 36.66
N ILE A 484 63.72 -4.00 36.37
CA ILE A 484 64.66 -3.50 35.38
C ILE A 484 65.88 -2.96 36.13
N GLY A 485 67.03 -3.59 35.89
CA GLY A 485 68.32 -3.13 36.37
C GLY A 485 68.86 -1.98 35.51
N GLY A 486 70.07 -1.54 35.82
CA GLY A 486 70.71 -0.48 35.06
C GLY A 486 72.01 -0.02 35.68
N ALA A 487 72.62 0.98 35.06
CA ALA A 487 73.75 1.69 35.64
C ALA A 487 73.31 2.46 36.88
N SER A 488 74.20 2.51 37.87
CA SER A 488 74.01 3.30 39.10
C SER A 488 75.24 4.14 39.34
N CYS A 489 75.11 5.15 40.20
CA CYS A 489 76.21 6.01 40.60
C CYS A 489 76.91 6.76 39.45
N PRO A 490 76.18 7.56 38.64
CA PRO A 490 76.82 8.42 37.66
C PRO A 490 77.85 9.36 38.31
N GLU A 491 78.85 9.79 37.55
CA GLU A 491 79.87 10.73 38.05
C GLU A 491 79.25 12.09 38.45
N VAL A 492 78.16 12.48 37.78
CA VAL A 492 77.39 13.69 38.06
C VAL A 492 75.92 13.30 38.19
N LEU A 493 75.29 13.68 39.30
CA LEU A 493 73.86 13.50 39.53
C LEU A 493 73.12 14.81 39.25
N GLU A 494 72.33 14.81 38.18
CA GLU A 494 71.44 15.93 37.86
C GLU A 494 70.09 15.72 38.56
N TYR A 495 69.60 16.72 39.29
CA TYR A 495 68.26 16.71 39.90
C TYR A 495 67.62 18.08 39.82
N GLU A 496 66.29 18.11 39.75
CA GLU A 496 65.52 19.35 39.74
C GLU A 496 65.08 19.71 41.15
N TYR A 497 65.24 20.98 41.53
CA TYR A 497 64.66 21.54 42.75
C TYR A 497 63.92 22.84 42.45
N TYR A 498 62.76 23.03 43.08
CA TYR A 498 61.93 24.21 42.90
C TYR A 498 61.96 25.05 44.17
N GLY A 499 62.88 26.01 44.26
CA GLY A 499 63.03 26.88 45.44
C GLY A 499 64.22 27.83 45.39
N TYR A 500 64.37 28.66 46.44
CA TYR A 500 65.54 29.56 46.60
C TYR A 500 66.73 28.91 47.31
N VAL A 501 66.51 27.75 47.93
CA VAL A 501 67.53 26.95 48.64
C VAL A 501 67.50 25.56 48.05
N ASP A 502 68.67 25.08 47.66
CA ASP A 502 68.89 23.73 47.17
C ASP A 502 68.97 22.76 48.37
N PRO A 503 68.02 21.81 48.52
CA PRO A 503 68.04 20.83 49.61
C PRO A 503 69.06 19.69 49.39
N GLY A 504 69.70 19.63 48.21
CA GLY A 504 70.49 18.49 47.77
C GLY A 504 69.66 17.46 46.98
N PRO A 505 70.32 16.45 46.38
CA PRO A 505 69.64 15.39 45.64
C PRO A 505 68.66 14.59 46.52
N PRO A 506 67.65 13.94 45.93
CA PRO A 506 66.81 13.00 46.65
C PRO A 506 67.65 11.83 47.21
N SER A 507 67.21 11.27 48.35
CA SER A 507 67.91 10.16 49.01
C SER A 507 67.88 8.85 48.22
N ASP A 508 66.90 8.73 47.31
CA ASP A 508 66.62 7.52 46.57
C ASP A 508 66.37 7.88 45.10
N GLU A 509 67.10 7.20 44.22
CA GLU A 509 67.02 7.38 42.77
C GLU A 509 66.81 6.03 42.07
N TYR A 510 66.31 6.06 40.84
CA TYR A 510 66.26 4.86 40.01
C TYR A 510 67.56 4.67 39.25
N VAL A 511 67.92 3.41 38.96
CA VAL A 511 68.99 3.10 38.02
C VAL A 511 68.68 3.59 36.61
N ASP A 512 69.72 3.94 35.86
CA ASP A 512 69.61 4.29 34.43
C ASP A 512 69.64 3.02 33.59
N SER A 513 68.51 2.66 33.01
CA SER A 513 68.28 1.38 32.32
C SER A 513 68.56 1.49 30.82
N SER A 514 69.29 0.53 30.26
CA SER A 514 69.48 0.41 28.81
C SER A 514 68.37 -0.39 28.13
N GLU A 515 68.26 -0.30 26.81
CA GLU A 515 67.36 -1.13 25.98
C GLU A 515 67.57 -2.64 26.27
N ALA A 516 68.82 -3.06 26.52
CA ALA A 516 69.14 -4.44 26.85
C ALA A 516 68.59 -4.85 28.23
N ASP A 517 68.59 -3.94 29.21
CA ASP A 517 68.04 -4.19 30.55
C ASP A 517 66.51 -4.32 30.48
N VAL A 518 65.84 -3.44 29.71
CA VAL A 518 64.40 -3.52 29.46
C VAL A 518 64.04 -4.85 28.78
N ARG A 519 64.74 -5.19 27.70
CA ARG A 519 64.50 -6.45 26.96
C ARG A 519 64.69 -7.68 27.85
N ALA A 520 65.76 -7.75 28.61
CA ALA A 520 66.04 -8.87 29.51
C ALA A 520 64.96 -9.03 30.59
N ALA A 521 64.35 -7.92 31.03
CA ALA A 521 63.31 -7.93 32.05
C ALA A 521 61.96 -8.46 31.52
N TYR A 522 61.63 -8.21 30.25
CA TYR A 522 60.38 -8.68 29.62
C TYR A 522 60.50 -10.05 28.92
N GLU A 523 61.72 -10.49 28.58
CA GLU A 523 61.97 -11.77 27.91
C GLU A 523 61.23 -12.96 28.55
N PRO A 524 61.23 -13.16 29.88
CA PRO A 524 60.56 -14.32 30.49
C PRO A 524 59.03 -14.32 30.35
N LEU A 525 58.42 -13.15 30.09
CA LEU A 525 56.98 -13.02 29.93
C LEU A 525 56.53 -13.33 28.50
N ILE A 526 57.37 -12.98 27.52
CA ILE A 526 57.03 -13.06 26.09
C ILE A 526 57.65 -14.31 25.45
N ASN A 527 58.81 -14.75 25.94
CA ASN A 527 59.58 -15.87 25.41
C ASN A 527 60.02 -16.84 26.54
N PRO A 528 59.05 -17.55 27.17
CA PRO A 528 59.28 -18.40 28.35
C PRO A 528 60.01 -19.73 28.08
#